data_AF-A0A371CV66-F1
#
_entry.id   AF-A0A371CV66-F1
#
_cell.length_a   1.000
_cell.length_b   1.000
_cell.length_c   1.000
_cell.angle_alpha   90.00
_cell.angle_beta   90.00
_cell.angle_gamma   90.00
#
_symmetry.space_group_name_H-M   'P 1'
#
loop_
_entity.id
_entity.type
_entity.pdbx_description
1 polymer ?
#
loop_
_entity_poly.entity_id
_entity_poly.type
_entity_poly.pdbx_seq_one_letter_code
_entity_poly.pdbx_strand_id
1 'polypeptide(L)'
;MPIPHLPAETTDEIIAWIPVLAAPAIYYPTLLSCCLVSSRWLPASRHHLFQVVYIRSTWAYDIFVTRVLRSETMRALLSQIHTLTLA
;
A
#
# COMPACT_ATOMS: atom_id res chain seq x y z
N MET A 1 -26.95 16.21 7.98
CA MET A 1 -26.80 15.76 6.58
C MET A 1 -26.14 14.39 6.63
N PRO A 2 -26.80 13.30 6.19
CA PRO A 2 -26.08 12.06 5.98
C PRO A 2 -25.03 12.31 4.90
N ILE A 3 -23.78 11.96 5.18
CA ILE A 3 -22.71 12.04 4.19
C ILE A 3 -23.11 11.10 3.05
N PRO A 4 -23.18 11.55 1.79
CA PRO A 4 -23.47 10.66 0.69
C PRO A 4 -22.40 9.56 0.67
N HIS A 5 -22.83 8.33 0.92
CA HIS A 5 -21.96 7.18 0.91
C HIS A 5 -21.66 6.83 -0.55
N LEU A 6 -20.51 7.26 -1.04
CA LEU A 6 -19.97 6.75 -2.30
C LEU A 6 -19.89 5.21 -2.21
N PRO A 7 -20.21 4.46 -3.26
CA PRO A 7 -19.97 3.02 -3.32
C PRO A 7 -18.49 2.67 -3.08
N ALA A 8 -18.21 1.45 -2.62
CA ALA A 8 -16.84 0.97 -2.37
C ALA A 8 -16.06 0.86 -3.67
N GLU A 9 -16.73 0.41 -4.71
CA GLU A 9 -16.24 0.24 -6.05
C GLU A 9 -15.70 1.57 -6.60
N THR A 10 -16.43 2.68 -6.39
CA THR A 10 -15.98 3.99 -6.85
C THR A 10 -14.75 4.48 -6.10
N THR A 11 -14.66 4.23 -4.78
CA THR A 11 -13.46 4.63 -4.02
C THR A 11 -12.26 3.77 -4.37
N ASP A 12 -12.47 2.48 -4.62
CA ASP A 12 -11.42 1.56 -5.02
C ASP A 12 -10.89 1.92 -6.41
N GLU A 13 -11.78 2.29 -7.34
CA GLU A 13 -11.40 2.78 -8.66
C GLU A 13 -10.58 4.07 -8.59
N ILE A 14 -10.99 5.05 -7.77
CA ILE A 14 -10.21 6.28 -7.54
C ILE A 14 -8.82 5.94 -7.01
N ILE A 15 -8.71 5.04 -6.03
CA ILE A 15 -7.43 4.65 -5.44
C ILE A 15 -6.56 3.92 -6.48
N ALA A 16 -7.14 3.07 -7.33
CA ALA A 16 -6.44 2.33 -8.37
C ALA A 16 -5.82 3.23 -9.44
N TRP A 17 -6.35 4.43 -9.66
CA TRP A 17 -5.75 5.41 -10.56
C TRP A 17 -4.51 6.12 -10.00
N ILE A 18 -4.30 6.13 -8.68
CA ILE A 18 -3.20 6.88 -8.05
C ILE A 18 -1.82 6.38 -8.53
N PRO A 19 -1.51 5.06 -8.54
CA PRO A 19 -0.23 4.57 -9.04
C PRO A 19 -0.06 4.74 -10.56
N VAL A 20 -1.16 4.84 -11.31
CA VAL A 20 -1.15 5.00 -12.78
C VAL A 20 -0.80 6.42 -13.19
N LEU A 21 -1.26 7.42 -12.42
CA LEU A 21 -1.18 8.83 -12.79
C LEU A 21 0.06 9.55 -12.23
N ALA A 22 0.77 8.95 -11.27
CA ALA A 22 1.83 9.62 -10.53
C ALA A 22 3.12 8.78 -10.44
N ALA A 23 4.25 9.46 -10.26
CA ALA A 23 5.53 8.79 -10.00
C ALA A 23 5.59 8.18 -8.58
N PRO A 24 6.45 7.19 -8.31
CA PRO A 24 6.59 6.57 -6.98
C PRO A 24 6.78 7.52 -5.81
N ALA A 25 7.52 8.61 -6.03
CA ALA A 25 7.73 9.64 -5.01
C ALA A 25 6.44 10.39 -4.62
N ILE A 26 5.41 10.35 -5.47
CA ILE A 26 4.15 11.07 -5.30
C ILE A 26 3.04 10.10 -4.88
N TYR A 27 2.84 8.97 -5.58
CA TYR A 27 1.71 8.10 -5.26
C TYR A 27 1.84 7.44 -3.88
N TYR A 28 3.07 7.14 -3.43
CA TYR A 28 3.29 6.46 -2.15
C TYR A 28 2.77 7.28 -0.94
N PRO A 29 3.15 8.56 -0.75
CA PRO A 29 2.56 9.38 0.30
C PRO A 29 1.06 9.65 0.10
N THR A 30 0.57 9.68 -1.14
CA THR A 30 -0.87 9.81 -1.42
C THR A 30 -1.63 8.58 -0.94
N LEU A 31 -1.19 7.37 -1.26
CA LEU A 31 -1.84 6.13 -0.78
C LEU A 31 -1.78 6.00 0.75
N LEU A 32 -0.68 6.44 1.38
CA LEU A 32 -0.61 6.51 2.84
C LEU A 32 -1.65 7.47 3.41
N SER A 33 -1.82 8.65 2.79
CA SER A 33 -2.87 9.60 3.17
C SER A 33 -4.26 8.99 2.99
N CYS A 34 -4.51 8.26 1.90
CA CYS A 34 -5.76 7.54 1.65
C CYS A 34 -6.11 6.52 2.74
N CYS A 35 -5.11 5.83 3.31
CA CYS A 35 -5.32 4.92 4.44
C CYS A 35 -5.86 5.62 5.70
N LEU A 36 -5.61 6.93 5.85
CA LEU A 36 -6.03 7.73 7.00
C LEU A 36 -7.41 8.37 6.84
N VAL A 37 -7.98 8.38 5.63
CA VAL A 37 -9.28 9.01 5.36
C VAL A 37 -10.40 8.26 6.05
N SER A 38 -10.48 6.95 5.85
CA SER A 38 -11.49 6.09 6.47
C SER A 38 -11.09 4.62 6.43
N SER A 39 -11.69 3.81 7.30
CA SER A 39 -11.53 2.34 7.29
C SER A 39 -11.94 1.70 5.97
N ARG A 40 -12.82 2.36 5.19
CA ARG A 40 -13.28 1.88 3.88
C ARG A 40 -12.24 2.04 2.77
N TRP A 41 -11.37 3.05 2.86
CA TRP A 41 -10.31 3.29 1.87
C TRP A 41 -9.07 2.44 2.13
N LEU A 42 -8.95 1.91 3.35
CA LEU A 42 -7.78 1.18 3.82
C LEU A 42 -7.49 -0.09 3.00
N PRO A 43 -8.46 -0.95 2.63
CA PRO A 43 -8.18 -2.18 1.87
C PRO A 43 -7.55 -1.90 0.50
N ALA A 44 -8.17 -1.04 -0.32
CA ALA A 44 -7.66 -0.71 -1.65
C ALA A 44 -6.33 0.05 -1.58
N SER A 45 -6.21 1.03 -0.68
CA SER A 45 -4.96 1.81 -0.52
C SER A 45 -3.80 0.89 -0.13
N ARG A 46 -4.06 -0.03 0.80
CA ARG A 46 -3.10 -1.03 1.25
C ARG A 46 -2.69 -1.99 0.14
N HIS A 47 -3.65 -2.45 -0.67
CA HIS A 47 -3.37 -3.33 -1.79
C HIS A 47 -2.34 -2.70 -2.74
N HIS A 48 -2.54 -1.43 -3.13
CA HIS A 48 -1.62 -0.73 -4.00
C HIS A 48 -0.29 -0.36 -3.33
N LEU A 49 -0.27 -0.09 -2.02
CA LEU A 49 0.98 0.13 -1.27
C LEU A 49 1.86 -1.12 -1.25
N PHE A 50 1.26 -2.30 -1.08
CA PHE A 50 2.03 -3.54 -1.04
C PHE A 50 2.33 -4.11 -2.42
N GLN A 51 1.66 -3.66 -3.48
CA GLN A 51 1.89 -4.16 -4.83
C GLN A 51 3.36 -4.08 -5.25
N VAL A 52 4.07 -3.00 -4.91
CA VAL A 52 5.49 -2.83 -5.23
C VAL A 52 6.27 -2.35 -4.00
N VAL A 53 7.24 -3.14 -3.56
CA VAL A 53 8.12 -2.80 -2.44
C VAL A 53 9.53 -2.56 -2.96
N TYR A 54 10.04 -1.35 -2.73
CA TYR A 54 11.40 -0.95 -3.07
C TYR A 54 12.25 -0.90 -1.80
N ILE A 55 13.26 -1.75 -1.72
CA ILE A 55 14.25 -1.76 -0.64
C ILE A 55 15.55 -1.23 -1.21
N ARG A 56 15.95 -0.02 -0.79
CA ARG A 56 17.09 0.73 -1.36
C ARG A 56 18.30 0.81 -0.43
N SER A 57 18.28 0.11 0.70
CA SER A 57 19.38 0.10 1.64
C SER A 57 19.48 -1.25 2.35
N THR A 58 20.70 -1.63 2.69
CA THR A 58 21.00 -2.81 3.52
C THR A 58 20.29 -2.76 4.85
N TRP A 59 20.18 -1.59 5.48
CA TRP A 59 19.44 -1.43 6.72
C TRP A 59 17.94 -1.70 6.56
N ALA A 60 17.32 -1.21 5.48
CA ALA A 60 15.91 -1.48 5.20
C ALA A 60 15.67 -2.97 4.88
N TYR A 61 16.63 -3.60 4.19
CA TYR A 61 16.62 -5.04 3.95
C TYR A 61 16.69 -5.83 5.26
N ASP A 62 17.62 -5.50 6.15
CA ASP A 62 17.75 -6.17 7.43
C ASP A 62 16.49 -6.05 8.28
N ILE A 63 15.84 -4.87 8.28
CA ILE A 63 14.54 -4.68 8.94
C ILE A 63 13.47 -5.54 8.28
N PHE A 64 13.41 -5.57 6.96
CA PHE A 64 12.45 -6.39 6.23
C PHE A 64 12.61 -7.88 6.59
N VAL A 65 13.85 -8.38 6.61
CA VAL A 65 14.13 -9.77 6.97
C VAL A 65 13.78 -10.04 8.43
N THR A 66 14.22 -9.18 9.34
CA THR A 66 14.06 -9.42 10.79
C THR A 66 12.64 -9.23 11.27
N ARG A 67 11.90 -8.27 10.72
CA ARG A 67 10.55 -7.92 11.18
C ARG A 67 9.42 -8.47 10.32
N VAL A 68 9.62 -8.58 9.00
CA VAL A 68 8.55 -8.99 8.08
C VAL A 68 8.66 -10.49 7.77
N LEU A 69 9.82 -10.98 7.34
CA LEU A 69 9.97 -12.41 6.99
C LEU A 69 9.85 -13.35 8.19
N ARG A 70 10.30 -12.93 9.37
CA ARG A 70 10.27 -13.75 10.59
C ARG A 70 8.94 -13.67 11.36
N SER A 71 8.05 -12.75 11.02
CA SER A 71 6.75 -12.61 11.69
C SER A 71 5.68 -13.37 10.91
N GLU A 72 4.98 -14.31 11.56
CA GLU A 72 3.93 -15.09 10.90
C GLU A 72 2.77 -14.21 10.40
N THR A 73 2.40 -13.18 11.17
CA THR A 73 1.35 -12.22 10.82
C THR A 73 1.75 -11.28 9.69
N MET A 74 2.99 -10.78 9.68
CA MET A 74 3.46 -9.90 8.59
C MET A 74 3.78 -10.69 7.33
N ARG A 75 4.24 -11.94 7.45
CA ARG A 75 4.51 -12.84 6.33
C ARG A 75 3.26 -13.10 5.49
N ALA A 76 2.08 -13.14 6.11
CA ALA A 76 0.82 -13.25 5.39
C ALA A 76 0.59 -12.07 4.41
N LEU A 77 1.10 -10.88 4.74
CA LEU A 77 1.00 -9.68 3.89
C LEU A 77 1.94 -9.73 2.68
N LEU A 78 2.98 -10.56 2.72
CA LEU A 78 3.87 -10.76 1.57
C LEU A 78 3.14 -11.36 0.38
N SER A 79 2.05 -12.12 0.61
CA SER A 79 1.20 -12.64 -0.47
C SER A 79 0.55 -11.53 -1.31
N GLN A 80 0.48 -10.31 -0.79
CA GLN A 80 -0.07 -9.14 -1.48
C GLN A 80 1.00 -8.39 -2.29
N ILE A 81 2.28 -8.72 -2.09
CA ILE A 81 3.39 -8.10 -2.81
C ILE A 81 3.54 -8.75 -4.19
N HIS A 82 3.39 -7.94 -5.24
CA HIS A 82 3.53 -8.40 -6.62
C HIS A 82 4.95 -8.20 -7.13
N THR A 83 5.66 -7.18 -6.65
CA THR A 83 7.03 -6.89 -7.07
C THR A 83 7.86 -6.46 -5.88
N LEU A 84 9.01 -7.11 -5.68
CA LEU A 84 10.00 -6.75 -4.67
C LEU A 84 11.30 -6.41 -5.40
N THR A 85 11.71 -5.15 -5.32
CA THR A 85 12.93 -4.67 -5.95
C THR A 85 13.96 -4.37 -4.87
N LEU A 86 15.10 -5.07 -4.97
CA LEU A 86 16.28 -4.85 -4.15
C LEU A 86 17.28 -4.04 -5.00
N ALA A 87 17.57 -2.81 -4.59
CA ALA A 87 18.48 -1.90 -5.30
C ALA A 87 19.75 -1.64 -4.48
#